data_AF-A0A8S3QNS1-F1
#
_entry.id   AF-A0A8S3QNS1-F1
#
_cell.length_a   1.000
_cell.length_b   1.000
_cell.length_c   1.000
_cell.angle_alpha   90.00
_cell.angle_beta   90.00
_cell.angle_gamma   90.00
#
_symmetry.space_group_name_H-M   'P 1'
#
loop_
_entity.id
_entity.type
_entity.pdbx_description
1 polymer ?
#
loop_
_entity_poly.entity_id
_entity_poly.type
_entity_poly.pdbx_seq_one_letter_code
_entity_poly.pdbx_strand_id
1 'polypeptide(L)'
;MQQYDLHGTHHGCQAAQVNMEARPIDAKMITRRCIVTKMKEFTMAKYRDLIQENAGALLIILPRNLTSLSEDDRQHLQTVEKDLAEEGSVSIPVYFAEETDELLQVYDAIQLGNTGDQAASALEALMSGASANGFQMVVGGPQSKSLPDFQITNIQGHLSGFGIEEQLPTIAVVAHYDAFGVAPGMSVGADSNGSGVIALLELARLFSKLYTNSRTHAKYNLIFLLSGGGKFNYQGTKRWIEDNIENQESSLLTDVAYVLCLDSLGRSDNLFLHVSKPPKEGTAGHTLLQNIEEVSKSFFEEVKFKMNHKKINLAEDMLAWEHERFSIKRLPAFTMSSLESHKNPDRTSILDKRDSVEVSKLTRNIQILAEALAKHVYNLTSQGNLRLFSEGLEVQKDLVSAWLTQLTAKSRATQLLHKDHHLLSTLEETMNRYLKDVKRSTLKADKRDPEFIFYDGSQYVMSAYNVKPAIFDLFLAAGIVAYLGMVYLVVQNFSYDLFYVEKAVQNTT
;
A
#
# COMPACT_ATOMS: atom_id res chain seq x y z
N MET A 1 10.21 -3.73 -0.98
CA MET A 1 9.01 -4.07 -1.77
C MET A 1 8.12 -4.95 -0.91
N GLN A 2 6.88 -5.21 -1.32
CA GLN A 2 6.04 -6.24 -0.70
C GLN A 2 6.77 -7.59 -0.65
N GLN A 3 6.45 -8.39 0.36
CA GLN A 3 6.88 -9.78 0.47
C GLN A 3 5.75 -10.56 1.14
N TYR A 4 5.15 -11.49 0.38
CA TYR A 4 4.08 -12.34 0.87
C TYR A 4 3.91 -13.56 -0.04
N ASP A 5 3.32 -14.60 0.52
CA ASP A 5 2.90 -15.77 -0.23
C ASP A 5 1.38 -15.82 -0.25
N LEU A 6 0.83 -16.17 -1.39
CA LEU A 6 -0.60 -16.38 -1.56
C LEU A 6 -0.80 -17.73 -2.24
N HIS A 7 -1.57 -18.62 -1.61
CA HIS A 7 -1.85 -19.96 -2.12
C HIS A 7 -0.57 -20.73 -2.56
N GLY A 8 0.52 -20.58 -1.80
CA GLY A 8 1.81 -21.22 -2.08
C GLY A 8 2.67 -20.54 -3.17
N THR A 9 2.20 -19.43 -3.76
CA THR A 9 2.96 -18.65 -4.73
C THR A 9 3.63 -17.46 -4.04
N HIS A 10 4.95 -17.34 -4.21
CA HIS A 10 5.74 -16.24 -3.65
C HIS A 10 5.59 -14.96 -4.49
N HIS A 11 5.26 -13.85 -3.83
CA HIS A 11 5.16 -12.52 -4.45
C HIS A 11 6.12 -11.52 -3.79
N GLY A 12 6.74 -10.69 -4.63
CA GLY A 12 7.64 -9.63 -4.20
C GLY A 12 9.05 -10.11 -3.87
N CYS A 13 9.77 -9.40 -3.00
CA CYS A 13 11.20 -9.64 -2.75
C CYS A 13 11.44 -10.82 -1.80
N GLN A 14 12.43 -11.67 -2.10
CA GLN A 14 12.81 -12.78 -1.21
C GLN A 14 13.96 -12.46 -0.25
N ALA A 15 14.69 -11.38 -0.49
CA ALA A 15 15.84 -10.96 0.31
C ALA A 15 15.63 -9.55 0.86
N ALA A 16 16.25 -9.28 2.01
CA ALA A 16 16.23 -7.97 2.65
C ALA A 16 17.63 -7.42 2.97
N GLN A 17 18.63 -8.27 3.23
CA GLN A 17 19.95 -7.73 3.56
C GLN A 17 20.66 -7.15 2.34
N VAL A 18 21.22 -5.97 2.53
CA VAL A 18 22.09 -5.30 1.55
C VAL A 18 23.39 -4.96 2.25
N ASN A 19 24.51 -5.34 1.66
CA ASN A 19 25.84 -4.92 2.08
C ASN A 19 26.74 -4.87 0.84
N MET A 20 26.54 -3.84 0.02
CA MET A 20 27.11 -3.79 -1.33
C MET A 20 27.48 -2.36 -1.71
N GLU A 21 28.48 -2.23 -2.58
CA GLU A 21 28.84 -0.94 -3.18
C GLU A 21 27.69 -0.43 -4.07
N ALA A 22 27.41 0.86 -3.96
CA ALA A 22 26.39 1.56 -4.72
C ALA A 22 26.90 1.92 -6.11
N ARG A 23 26.09 1.65 -7.14
CA ARG A 23 26.36 2.05 -8.52
C ARG A 23 25.11 2.63 -9.18
N PRO A 24 25.26 3.55 -10.14
CA PRO A 24 24.11 4.04 -10.90
C PRO A 24 23.58 2.96 -11.85
N ILE A 25 22.36 3.14 -12.34
CA ILE A 25 21.68 2.17 -13.21
C ILE A 25 22.38 1.95 -14.56
N ASP A 26 23.12 2.94 -15.06
CA ASP A 26 23.83 2.86 -16.35
C ASP A 26 25.31 2.47 -16.20
N ALA A 27 25.71 1.89 -15.06
CA ALA A 27 27.08 1.42 -14.83
C ALA A 27 27.41 0.17 -15.67
N LYS A 28 28.67 0.04 -16.13
CA LYS A 28 29.11 -1.11 -16.94
C LYS A 28 29.24 -2.42 -16.14
N MET A 29 29.45 -2.34 -14.83
CA MET A 29 29.64 -3.49 -13.95
C MET A 29 28.67 -3.41 -12.77
N ILE A 30 27.58 -4.15 -12.85
CA ILE A 30 26.48 -4.14 -11.86
C ILE A 30 26.37 -5.42 -11.03
N THR A 31 27.13 -6.47 -11.39
CA THR A 31 27.12 -7.75 -10.68
C THR A 31 27.46 -7.58 -9.19
N ARG A 32 26.58 -8.07 -8.31
CA ARG A 32 26.70 -7.95 -6.83
C ARG A 32 26.84 -6.51 -6.31
N ARG A 33 26.32 -5.53 -7.04
CA ARG A 33 26.26 -4.12 -6.62
C ARG A 33 24.84 -3.72 -6.23
N CYS A 34 24.73 -2.68 -5.40
CA CYS A 34 23.46 -2.03 -5.09
C CYS A 34 23.20 -0.94 -6.13
N ILE A 35 22.17 -1.10 -6.94
CA ILE A 35 21.84 -0.15 -7.99
C ILE A 35 20.97 0.95 -7.40
N VAL A 36 21.37 2.20 -7.57
CA VAL A 36 20.62 3.37 -7.13
C VAL A 36 20.12 4.11 -8.36
N THR A 37 18.81 4.32 -8.43
CA THR A 37 18.16 4.97 -9.58
C THR A 37 17.07 5.92 -9.11
N LYS A 38 16.85 7.00 -9.86
CA LYS A 38 15.63 7.79 -9.73
C LYS A 38 14.48 7.06 -10.40
N MET A 39 13.26 7.27 -9.90
CA MET A 39 12.04 6.69 -10.44
C MET A 39 11.86 7.01 -11.94
N LYS A 40 12.17 8.24 -12.36
CA LYS A 40 12.05 8.69 -13.76
C LYS A 40 12.95 7.95 -14.74
N GLU A 41 14.08 7.44 -14.25
CA GLU A 41 15.07 6.74 -15.07
C GLU A 41 14.83 5.22 -15.09
N PHE A 42 13.96 4.74 -14.22
CA PHE A 42 13.66 3.33 -14.05
C PHE A 42 12.59 2.84 -15.04
N THR A 43 12.84 1.68 -15.65
CA THR A 43 11.91 0.99 -16.55
C THR A 43 12.00 -0.52 -16.33
N MET A 44 10.96 -1.25 -16.73
CA MET A 44 10.96 -2.72 -16.64
C MET A 44 12.01 -3.39 -17.51
N ALA A 45 12.33 -2.78 -18.67
CA ALA A 45 13.40 -3.28 -19.52
C ALA A 45 14.74 -3.24 -18.75
N LYS A 46 15.09 -2.07 -18.18
CA LYS A 46 16.30 -1.93 -17.37
C LYS A 46 16.27 -2.88 -16.18
N TYR A 47 15.13 -3.02 -15.51
CA TYR A 47 15.00 -3.96 -14.38
C TYR A 47 15.36 -5.40 -14.78
N ARG A 48 14.84 -5.90 -15.91
CA ARG A 48 15.16 -7.25 -16.40
C ARG A 48 16.63 -7.39 -16.76
N ASP A 49 17.25 -6.36 -17.32
CA ASP A 49 18.69 -6.34 -17.59
C ASP A 49 19.49 -6.43 -16.28
N LEU A 50 19.10 -5.69 -15.23
CA LEU A 50 19.73 -5.78 -13.91
C LEU A 50 19.66 -7.19 -13.32
N ILE A 51 18.53 -7.89 -13.48
CA ILE A 51 18.38 -9.26 -13.02
C ILE A 51 19.26 -10.23 -13.82
N GLN A 52 19.35 -10.07 -15.14
CA GLN A 52 20.20 -10.90 -16.00
C GLN A 52 21.69 -10.76 -15.66
N GLU A 53 22.13 -9.55 -15.31
CA GLU A 53 23.52 -9.26 -14.94
C GLU A 53 23.85 -9.55 -13.46
N ASN A 54 22.91 -10.16 -12.73
CA ASN A 54 23.05 -10.51 -11.31
C ASN A 54 23.36 -9.28 -10.43
N ALA A 55 22.60 -8.20 -10.60
CA ALA A 55 22.56 -7.10 -9.63
C ALA A 55 22.23 -7.64 -8.24
N GLY A 56 22.78 -7.01 -7.20
CA GLY A 56 22.65 -7.52 -5.84
C GLY A 56 21.56 -6.85 -5.00
N ALA A 57 21.19 -5.61 -5.32
CA ALA A 57 20.08 -4.87 -4.71
C ALA A 57 19.64 -3.73 -5.63
N LEU A 58 18.42 -3.23 -5.45
CA LEU A 58 17.90 -2.06 -6.16
C LEU A 58 17.29 -1.07 -5.18
N LEU A 59 17.70 0.19 -5.26
CA LEU A 59 17.13 1.32 -4.53
C LEU A 59 16.52 2.31 -5.52
N ILE A 60 15.20 2.46 -5.47
CA ILE A 60 14.44 3.41 -6.27
C ILE A 60 14.15 4.65 -5.43
N ILE A 61 14.66 5.79 -5.88
CA ILE A 61 14.45 7.09 -5.27
C ILE A 61 13.16 7.70 -5.82
N LEU A 62 12.21 7.98 -4.93
CA LEU A 62 10.89 8.55 -5.21
C LEU A 62 10.88 10.06 -4.95
N PRO A 63 10.21 10.87 -5.79
CA PRO A 63 10.07 12.31 -5.58
C PRO A 63 9.52 12.67 -4.21
N ARG A 64 10.02 13.76 -3.59
CA ARG A 64 9.54 14.24 -2.27
C ARG A 64 8.03 14.37 -2.18
N ASN A 65 7.43 14.92 -3.23
CA ASN A 65 6.01 15.17 -3.26
C ASN A 65 5.35 14.35 -4.36
N LEU A 66 4.76 13.24 -3.94
CA LEU A 66 4.01 12.34 -4.82
C LEU A 66 2.66 12.95 -5.26
N THR A 67 2.16 14.00 -4.60
CA THR A 67 0.87 14.61 -4.95
C THR A 67 0.98 15.64 -6.07
N SER A 68 2.15 16.27 -6.23
CA SER A 68 2.40 17.31 -7.24
C SER A 68 3.14 16.79 -8.49
N LEU A 69 3.02 15.50 -8.81
CA LEU A 69 3.60 14.92 -10.01
C LEU A 69 2.87 15.37 -11.27
N SER A 70 3.58 15.47 -12.40
CA SER A 70 2.92 15.60 -13.70
C SER A 70 2.11 14.35 -14.01
N GLU A 71 1.10 14.47 -14.86
CA GLU A 71 0.29 13.31 -15.27
C GLU A 71 1.14 12.22 -15.94
N ASP A 72 2.15 12.61 -16.71
CA ASP A 72 3.08 11.67 -17.35
C ASP A 72 3.93 10.90 -16.32
N ASP A 73 4.49 11.60 -15.31
CA ASP A 73 5.28 10.98 -14.24
C ASP A 73 4.40 10.05 -13.38
N ARG A 74 3.14 10.44 -13.14
CA ARG A 74 2.14 9.64 -12.41
C ARG A 74 1.82 8.35 -13.16
N GLN A 75 1.54 8.42 -14.46
CA GLN A 75 1.24 7.26 -15.29
C GLN A 75 2.45 6.33 -15.42
N HIS A 76 3.65 6.89 -15.53
CA HIS A 76 4.90 6.11 -15.55
C HIS A 76 5.05 5.30 -14.25
N LEU A 77 4.90 5.95 -13.10
CA LEU A 77 4.99 5.29 -11.80
C LEU A 77 3.91 4.21 -11.64
N GLN A 78 2.67 4.49 -12.03
CA GLN A 78 1.58 3.51 -11.96
C GLN A 78 1.86 2.27 -12.82
N THR A 79 2.41 2.47 -14.02
CA THR A 79 2.83 1.37 -14.90
C THR A 79 3.94 0.55 -14.23
N VAL A 80 4.96 1.23 -13.70
CA VAL A 80 6.07 0.59 -12.99
C VAL A 80 5.60 -0.20 -11.77
N GLU A 81 4.72 0.37 -10.94
CA GLU A 81 4.20 -0.31 -9.76
C GLU A 81 3.40 -1.56 -10.13
N LYS A 82 2.56 -1.44 -11.15
CA LYS A 82 1.75 -2.56 -11.64
C LYS A 82 2.64 -3.68 -12.15
N ASP A 83 3.60 -3.35 -13.01
CA ASP A 83 4.50 -4.34 -13.58
C ASP A 83 5.34 -5.01 -12.48
N LEU A 84 5.86 -4.26 -11.49
CA LEU A 84 6.62 -4.82 -10.37
C LEU A 84 5.76 -5.74 -9.49
N ALA A 85 4.49 -5.40 -9.30
CA ALA A 85 3.56 -6.21 -8.52
C ALA A 85 3.14 -7.49 -9.26
N GLU A 86 3.05 -7.45 -10.59
CA GLU A 86 2.76 -8.59 -11.46
C GLU A 86 4.00 -9.48 -11.70
N GLU A 87 5.21 -8.93 -11.55
CA GLU A 87 6.50 -9.63 -11.70
C GLU A 87 6.82 -10.54 -10.50
N GLY A 88 5.87 -11.44 -10.19
CA GLY A 88 5.98 -12.62 -9.33
C GLY A 88 7.00 -12.54 -8.19
N SER A 89 7.91 -13.53 -8.15
CA SER A 89 8.99 -13.61 -7.17
C SER A 89 10.23 -12.87 -7.66
N VAL A 90 10.67 -11.88 -6.88
CA VAL A 90 11.87 -11.10 -7.14
C VAL A 90 13.02 -11.58 -6.26
N SER A 91 14.12 -11.97 -6.89
CA SER A 91 15.31 -12.54 -6.21
C SER A 91 16.14 -11.51 -5.44
N ILE A 92 16.12 -10.23 -5.87
CA ILE A 92 16.91 -9.16 -5.26
C ILE A 92 16.06 -8.29 -4.32
N PRO A 93 16.65 -7.70 -3.26
CA PRO A 93 15.95 -6.70 -2.46
C PRO A 93 15.72 -5.42 -3.28
N VAL A 94 14.46 -5.01 -3.38
CA VAL A 94 14.05 -3.74 -4.01
C VAL A 94 13.51 -2.80 -2.93
N TYR A 95 14.19 -1.66 -2.75
CA TYR A 95 13.85 -0.63 -1.78
C TYR A 95 13.32 0.61 -2.47
N PHE A 96 12.37 1.27 -1.80
CA PHE A 96 11.82 2.55 -2.20
C PHE A 96 12.13 3.55 -1.09
N ALA A 97 12.70 4.69 -1.45
CA ALA A 97 13.02 5.76 -0.51
C ALA A 97 12.55 7.10 -1.07
N GLU A 98 11.95 7.92 -0.22
CA GLU A 98 11.61 9.31 -0.56
C GLU A 98 12.90 10.14 -0.65
N GLU A 99 12.92 11.10 -1.57
CA GLU A 99 14.04 12.01 -1.80
C GLU A 99 14.38 12.82 -0.54
N THR A 100 15.57 12.63 -0.01
CA THR A 100 16.18 13.49 1.03
C THR A 100 17.36 14.24 0.43
N ASP A 101 17.72 15.40 1.00
CA ASP A 101 18.83 16.20 0.47
C ASP A 101 20.15 15.40 0.55
N GLU A 102 20.29 14.61 1.61
CA GLU A 102 21.40 13.69 1.84
C GLU A 102 21.42 12.56 0.81
N LEU A 103 20.28 11.93 0.52
CA LEU A 103 20.21 10.86 -0.48
C LEU A 103 20.50 11.35 -1.89
N LEU A 104 20.07 12.58 -2.23
CA LEU A 104 20.40 13.20 -3.51
C LEU A 104 21.89 13.52 -3.62
N GLN A 105 22.53 14.02 -2.56
CA GLN A 105 23.97 14.22 -2.54
C GLN A 105 24.73 12.91 -2.73
N VAL A 106 24.29 11.83 -2.07
CA VAL A 106 24.87 10.49 -2.26
C VAL A 106 24.67 10.02 -3.71
N TYR A 107 23.48 10.21 -4.28
CA TYR A 107 23.18 9.86 -5.67
C TYR A 107 24.08 10.60 -6.66
N ASP A 108 24.20 11.92 -6.53
CA ASP A 108 25.03 12.75 -7.41
C ASP A 108 26.52 12.39 -7.27
N ALA A 109 26.98 12.05 -6.05
CA ALA A 109 28.34 11.59 -5.82
C ALA A 109 28.60 10.19 -6.42
N ILE A 110 27.62 9.28 -6.40
CA ILE A 110 27.69 7.97 -7.08
C ILE A 110 27.79 8.16 -8.59
N GLN A 111 26.99 9.07 -9.16
CA GLN A 111 27.04 9.40 -10.59
C GLN A 111 28.39 9.99 -11.00
N LEU A 112 28.94 10.91 -10.20
CA LEU A 112 30.27 11.47 -10.44
C LEU A 112 31.36 10.40 -10.32
N GLY A 113 31.29 9.52 -9.33
CA GLY A 113 32.25 8.43 -9.13
C GLY A 113 32.28 7.40 -10.27
N ASN A 114 31.18 7.30 -11.03
CA ASN A 114 31.07 6.40 -12.19
C ASN A 114 31.77 6.92 -13.45
N THR A 115 32.18 8.20 -13.49
CA THR A 115 32.88 8.79 -14.63
C THR A 115 34.23 8.13 -14.93
N GLY A 116 34.86 7.48 -13.94
CA GLY A 116 36.09 6.70 -14.14
C GLY A 116 35.94 5.51 -15.10
N ASP A 117 34.74 4.92 -15.21
CA ASP A 117 34.45 3.83 -16.16
C ASP A 117 34.31 4.34 -17.62
N GLN A 118 34.25 5.66 -17.82
CA GLN A 118 34.24 6.33 -19.11
C GLN A 118 35.60 6.95 -19.49
N ALA A 119 36.65 6.75 -18.69
CA ALA A 119 37.97 7.29 -18.96
C ALA A 119 38.57 6.75 -20.27
N ALA A 120 39.28 7.61 -21.01
CA ALA A 120 39.85 7.29 -22.32
C ALA A 120 41.08 6.37 -22.22
N SER A 121 41.71 6.27 -21.05
CA SER A 121 42.90 5.46 -20.82
C SER A 121 42.87 4.69 -19.50
N ALA A 122 43.56 3.56 -19.45
CA ALA A 122 43.64 2.71 -18.25
C ALA A 122 44.30 3.41 -17.05
N LEU A 123 45.26 4.31 -17.30
CA LEU A 123 45.91 5.09 -16.23
C LEU A 123 44.96 6.14 -15.65
N GLU A 124 44.18 6.80 -16.50
CA GLU A 124 43.17 7.76 -16.09
C GLU A 124 42.01 7.08 -15.34
N ALA A 125 41.58 5.89 -15.78
CA ALA A 125 40.64 5.05 -15.05
C ALA A 125 41.17 4.67 -13.65
N LEU A 126 42.46 4.33 -13.52
CA LEU A 126 43.07 4.00 -12.23
C LEU A 126 43.22 5.22 -11.32
N MET A 127 43.62 6.38 -11.85
CA MET A 127 43.76 7.62 -11.07
C MET A 127 42.40 8.17 -10.62
N SER A 128 41.42 8.21 -11.53
CA SER A 128 40.04 8.60 -11.21
C SER A 128 39.43 7.62 -10.20
N GLY A 129 39.59 6.31 -10.41
CA GLY A 129 39.12 5.27 -9.49
C GLY A 129 39.77 5.30 -8.10
N ALA A 130 41.04 5.71 -7.97
CA ALA A 130 41.69 5.86 -6.67
C ALA A 130 41.24 7.10 -5.89
N SER A 131 40.87 8.17 -6.61
CA SER A 131 40.37 9.42 -6.02
C SER A 131 38.86 9.41 -5.76
N ALA A 132 38.11 8.56 -6.48
CA ALA A 132 36.67 8.44 -6.37
C ALA A 132 36.26 7.93 -4.99
N ASN A 133 35.20 8.52 -4.45
CA ASN A 133 34.54 8.04 -3.24
C ASN A 133 33.56 6.93 -3.65
N GLY A 134 33.73 5.72 -3.11
CA GLY A 134 32.75 4.66 -3.24
C GLY A 134 31.72 4.78 -2.13
N PHE A 135 30.45 4.53 -2.42
CA PHE A 135 29.43 4.41 -1.37
C PHE A 135 29.09 2.94 -1.17
N GLN A 136 29.01 2.50 0.08
CA GLN A 136 28.55 1.17 0.45
C GLN A 136 27.19 1.31 1.14
N MET A 137 26.17 0.71 0.52
CA MET A 137 24.83 0.68 1.08
C MET A 137 24.70 -0.55 1.98
N VAL A 138 24.27 -0.30 3.21
CA VAL A 138 24.08 -1.34 4.22
C VAL A 138 22.68 -1.25 4.79
N VAL A 139 21.92 -2.33 4.65
CA VAL A 139 20.67 -2.55 5.39
C VAL A 139 20.97 -3.50 6.53
N GLY A 140 20.99 -2.95 7.74
CA GLY A 140 21.20 -3.73 8.96
C GLY A 140 19.93 -4.49 9.35
N GLY A 141 20.09 -5.75 9.78
CA GLY A 141 18.98 -6.58 10.28
C GLY A 141 19.13 -8.05 9.88
N PRO A 142 18.39 -8.96 10.54
CA PRO A 142 18.26 -10.33 10.07
C PRO A 142 17.55 -10.36 8.71
N GLN A 143 17.78 -11.43 7.93
CA GLN A 143 16.94 -11.71 6.76
C GLN A 143 15.47 -11.79 7.17
N SER A 144 14.61 -11.36 6.25
CA SER A 144 13.17 -11.42 6.40
C SER A 144 12.71 -12.86 6.69
N LYS A 145 11.95 -13.03 7.78
CA LYS A 145 11.43 -14.31 8.27
C LYS A 145 9.94 -14.40 7.99
N SER A 146 9.48 -15.60 7.66
CA SER A 146 8.06 -15.88 7.52
C SER A 146 7.33 -15.76 8.87
N LEU A 147 6.13 -15.19 8.82
CA LEU A 147 5.20 -15.02 9.93
C LEU A 147 3.99 -15.94 9.72
N PRO A 148 4.12 -17.26 9.98
CA PRO A 148 3.03 -18.22 9.74
C PRO A 148 1.82 -18.00 10.66
N ASP A 149 2.03 -17.39 11.83
CA ASP A 149 0.98 -17.12 12.83
C ASP A 149 0.40 -15.68 12.72
N PHE A 150 0.54 -15.02 11.55
CA PHE A 150 0.00 -13.68 11.35
C PHE A 150 -1.53 -13.66 11.47
N GLN A 151 -2.05 -12.65 12.19
CA GLN A 151 -3.47 -12.53 12.50
C GLN A 151 -4.13 -11.42 11.71
N ILE A 152 -5.17 -11.75 10.94
CA ILE A 152 -6.03 -10.78 10.28
C ILE A 152 -7.24 -10.53 11.18
N THR A 153 -7.56 -9.27 11.45
CA THR A 153 -8.69 -8.91 12.32
C THR A 153 -9.89 -8.44 11.50
N ASN A 154 -11.09 -8.88 11.86
CA ASN A 154 -12.33 -8.24 11.46
C ASN A 154 -12.98 -7.57 12.67
N ILE A 155 -13.71 -6.50 12.42
CA ILE A 155 -14.54 -5.80 13.41
C ILE A 155 -15.96 -5.79 12.85
N GLN A 156 -16.90 -6.36 13.59
CA GLN A 156 -18.30 -6.38 13.21
C GLN A 156 -19.14 -5.70 14.30
N GLY A 157 -20.21 -5.04 13.91
CA GLY A 157 -21.25 -4.54 14.81
C GLY A 157 -22.60 -4.57 14.11
N HIS A 158 -23.69 -4.50 14.88
CA HIS A 158 -25.03 -4.56 14.29
C HIS A 158 -26.02 -3.58 14.94
N LEU A 159 -27.10 -3.32 14.22
CA LEU A 159 -28.30 -2.62 14.67
C LEU A 159 -29.49 -3.55 14.43
N SER A 160 -30.06 -4.11 15.49
CA SER A 160 -31.25 -4.95 15.41
C SER A 160 -32.46 -4.13 14.97
N GLY A 161 -33.30 -4.70 14.11
CA GLY A 161 -34.55 -4.11 13.65
C GLY A 161 -35.69 -4.22 14.66
N PHE A 162 -36.81 -3.55 14.36
CA PHE A 162 -37.99 -3.51 15.22
C PHE A 162 -38.79 -4.81 15.06
N GLY A 163 -38.63 -5.74 15.99
CA GLY A 163 -39.30 -7.04 15.98
C GLY A 163 -38.44 -8.13 16.58
N ILE A 164 -38.72 -9.38 16.19
CA ILE A 164 -37.89 -10.53 16.53
C ILE A 164 -36.73 -10.56 15.53
N GLU A 165 -35.52 -10.33 16.02
CA GLU A 165 -34.32 -10.17 15.18
C GLU A 165 -34.13 -11.29 14.15
N GLU A 166 -34.33 -12.54 14.56
CA GLU A 166 -34.17 -13.74 13.70
C GLU A 166 -35.16 -13.82 12.53
N GLN A 167 -36.28 -13.09 12.60
CA GLN A 167 -37.32 -13.09 11.57
C GLN A 167 -37.20 -11.91 10.61
N LEU A 168 -36.29 -10.97 10.88
CA LEU A 168 -36.14 -9.77 10.08
C LEU A 168 -35.03 -9.94 9.03
N PRO A 169 -35.26 -9.43 7.81
CA PRO A 169 -34.25 -9.44 6.77
C PRO A 169 -33.05 -8.57 7.17
N THR A 170 -31.86 -9.06 6.85
CA THR A 170 -30.58 -8.46 7.22
C THR A 170 -29.90 -7.83 6.01
N ILE A 171 -29.41 -6.60 6.17
CA ILE A 171 -28.57 -5.91 5.20
C ILE A 171 -27.17 -5.75 5.80
N ALA A 172 -26.16 -6.26 5.12
CA ALA A 172 -24.77 -6.09 5.54
C ALA A 172 -24.07 -5.00 4.73
N VAL A 173 -23.46 -4.03 5.40
CA VAL A 173 -22.58 -3.01 4.83
C VAL A 173 -21.15 -3.38 5.18
N VAL A 174 -20.32 -3.59 4.16
CA VAL A 174 -18.96 -4.12 4.31
C VAL A 174 -17.96 -3.17 3.71
N ALA A 175 -16.84 -2.95 4.38
CA ALA A 175 -15.68 -2.29 3.82
C ALA A 175 -14.41 -2.91 4.38
N HIS A 176 -13.40 -3.12 3.55
CA HIS A 176 -12.08 -3.53 4.02
C HIS A 176 -11.21 -2.32 4.36
N TYR A 177 -10.45 -2.38 5.46
CA TYR A 177 -9.67 -1.24 5.97
C TYR A 177 -8.18 -1.25 5.59
N ASP A 178 -7.73 -2.29 4.90
CA ASP A 178 -6.35 -2.43 4.44
C ASP A 178 -6.12 -1.77 3.08
N ALA A 179 -4.85 -1.41 2.85
CA ALA A 179 -4.36 -0.81 1.63
C ALA A 179 -3.24 -1.67 1.02
N PHE A 180 -2.99 -1.48 -0.27
CA PHE A 180 -1.90 -2.17 -0.97
C PHE A 180 -1.17 -1.20 -1.89
N GLY A 181 0.13 -1.40 -1.99
CA GLY A 181 1.06 -0.70 -2.85
C GLY A 181 2.37 -1.49 -2.93
N VAL A 182 3.22 -1.19 -3.91
CA VAL A 182 4.48 -1.92 -4.13
C VAL A 182 5.41 -1.87 -2.89
N ALA A 183 5.29 -0.83 -2.07
CA ALA A 183 6.00 -0.68 -0.80
C ALA A 183 5.01 -0.64 0.39
N PRO A 184 5.00 -1.67 1.26
CA PRO A 184 4.06 -1.74 2.38
C PRO A 184 4.22 -0.56 3.35
N GLY A 185 5.44 -0.08 3.59
CA GLY A 185 5.70 1.09 4.43
C GLY A 185 5.07 2.40 3.93
N MET A 186 4.70 2.49 2.65
CA MET A 186 4.19 3.71 2.01
C MET A 186 2.73 3.61 1.56
N SER A 187 2.10 2.44 1.77
CA SER A 187 0.75 2.09 1.32
C SER A 187 -0.33 2.67 2.24
N VAL A 188 -0.66 3.95 2.06
CA VAL A 188 -1.65 4.65 2.90
C VAL A 188 -3.09 4.31 2.49
N GLY A 189 -3.39 4.30 1.19
CA GLY A 189 -4.67 3.87 0.62
C GLY A 189 -5.86 4.81 0.90
N ALA A 190 -5.65 6.12 0.85
CA ALA A 190 -6.67 7.12 1.17
C ALA A 190 -8.02 6.84 0.49
N ASP A 191 -8.04 6.68 -0.84
CA ASP A 191 -9.24 6.24 -1.53
C ASP A 191 -9.36 4.71 -1.52
N SER A 192 -8.26 3.97 -1.54
CA SER A 192 -8.23 2.51 -1.66
C SER A 192 -7.84 1.78 -0.37
N ASN A 193 -8.72 1.54 0.61
CA ASN A 193 -10.16 1.79 0.73
C ASN A 193 -10.45 2.65 1.97
N GLY A 194 -9.66 3.70 2.21
CA GLY A 194 -9.91 4.61 3.34
C GLY A 194 -11.27 5.30 3.24
N SER A 195 -11.65 5.71 2.03
CA SER A 195 -12.95 6.34 1.74
C SER A 195 -14.14 5.42 2.01
N GLY A 196 -14.05 4.12 1.71
CA GLY A 196 -15.12 3.16 2.03
C GLY A 196 -15.26 2.90 3.52
N VAL A 197 -14.16 2.86 4.28
CA VAL A 197 -14.21 2.79 5.76
C VAL A 197 -14.93 4.01 6.34
N ILE A 198 -14.60 5.22 5.85
CA ILE A 198 -15.24 6.46 6.30
C ILE A 198 -16.74 6.42 5.99
N ALA A 199 -17.10 5.98 4.78
CA ALA A 199 -18.49 5.83 4.38
C ALA A 199 -19.25 4.86 5.31
N LEU A 200 -18.65 3.72 5.65
CA LEU A 200 -19.25 2.75 6.57
C LEU A 200 -19.46 3.35 7.97
N LEU A 201 -18.47 4.05 8.52
CA LEU A 201 -18.56 4.69 9.84
C LEU A 201 -19.64 5.79 9.88
N GLU A 202 -19.74 6.61 8.83
CA GLU A 202 -20.78 7.63 8.72
C GLU A 202 -22.17 7.00 8.59
N LEU A 203 -22.33 5.94 7.78
CA LEU A 203 -23.60 5.21 7.68
C LEU A 203 -23.99 4.62 9.04
N ALA A 204 -23.04 4.02 9.77
CA ALA A 204 -23.27 3.51 11.13
C ALA A 204 -23.77 4.62 12.07
N ARG A 205 -23.14 5.81 12.06
CA ARG A 205 -23.56 6.98 12.86
C ARG A 205 -24.98 7.44 12.50
N LEU A 206 -25.28 7.54 11.21
CA LEU A 206 -26.59 8.02 10.73
C LEU A 206 -27.72 7.05 11.10
N PHE A 207 -27.54 5.76 10.80
CA PHE A 207 -28.56 4.76 11.12
C PHE A 207 -28.70 4.49 12.62
N SER A 208 -27.62 4.60 13.40
CA SER A 208 -27.68 4.52 14.87
C SER A 208 -28.68 5.51 15.47
N LYS A 209 -28.67 6.77 15.01
CA LYS A 209 -29.62 7.79 15.46
C LYS A 209 -31.06 7.42 15.12
N LEU A 210 -31.30 6.88 13.93
CA LEU A 210 -32.64 6.49 13.49
C LEU A 210 -33.16 5.26 14.25
N TYR A 211 -32.30 4.27 14.51
CA TYR A 211 -32.65 3.05 15.23
C TYR A 211 -32.79 3.26 16.74
N THR A 212 -32.24 4.35 17.29
CA THR A 212 -32.41 4.67 18.73
C THR A 212 -33.82 5.15 19.06
N ASN A 213 -34.52 5.78 18.10
CA ASN A 213 -35.85 6.34 18.32
C ASN A 213 -36.93 5.32 17.94
N SER A 214 -37.84 5.03 18.87
CA SER A 214 -38.90 4.02 18.71
C SER A 214 -39.84 4.30 17.52
N ARG A 215 -40.03 5.56 17.13
CA ARG A 215 -40.90 5.94 16.01
C ARG A 215 -40.24 5.73 14.64
N THR A 216 -38.92 5.79 14.59
CA THR A 216 -38.11 5.66 13.37
C THR A 216 -37.35 4.34 13.33
N HIS A 217 -37.70 3.38 14.19
CA HIS A 217 -37.04 2.09 14.25
C HIS A 217 -37.49 1.23 13.05
N ALA A 218 -36.56 0.92 12.16
CA ALA A 218 -36.87 0.16 10.95
C ALA A 218 -37.02 -1.35 11.23
N LYS A 219 -37.62 -2.08 10.29
CA LYS A 219 -37.83 -3.54 10.34
C LYS A 219 -36.75 -4.35 9.61
N TYR A 220 -35.53 -3.82 9.53
CA TYR A 220 -34.38 -4.49 8.95
C TYR A 220 -33.28 -4.59 10.01
N ASN A 221 -32.50 -5.66 9.98
CA ASN A 221 -31.24 -5.71 10.73
C ASN A 221 -30.14 -5.11 9.85
N LEU A 222 -29.32 -4.22 10.42
CA LEU A 222 -28.14 -3.68 9.74
C LEU A 222 -26.89 -4.23 10.38
N ILE A 223 -26.01 -4.82 9.57
CA ILE A 223 -24.70 -5.29 10.00
C ILE A 223 -23.64 -4.42 9.34
N PHE A 224 -22.65 -4.03 10.12
CA PHE A 224 -21.50 -3.28 9.66
C PHE A 224 -20.25 -4.13 9.89
N LEU A 225 -19.51 -4.43 8.82
CA LEU A 225 -18.30 -5.24 8.86
C LEU A 225 -17.13 -4.44 8.31
N LEU A 226 -16.10 -4.27 9.15
CA LEU A 226 -14.78 -3.82 8.76
C LEU A 226 -13.86 -5.04 8.66
N SER A 227 -13.53 -5.44 7.43
CA SER A 227 -12.73 -6.63 7.14
C SER A 227 -11.25 -6.31 6.98
N GLY A 228 -10.39 -7.21 7.44
CA GLY A 228 -8.95 -7.16 7.18
C GLY A 228 -8.54 -8.03 6.00
N GLY A 229 -7.41 -7.73 5.37
CA GLY A 229 -6.89 -8.53 4.26
C GLY A 229 -7.77 -8.49 3.00
N GLY A 230 -8.49 -7.39 2.77
CA GLY A 230 -9.23 -7.12 1.54
C GLY A 230 -8.35 -7.23 0.29
N LYS A 231 -7.13 -6.67 0.35
CA LYS A 231 -6.18 -6.67 -0.78
C LYS A 231 -5.49 -8.01 -1.00
N PHE A 232 -5.56 -8.91 -0.02
CA PHE A 232 -5.02 -10.27 -0.09
C PHE A 232 -6.15 -11.26 -0.33
N ASN A 233 -6.94 -11.06 -1.39
CA ASN A 233 -8.07 -11.91 -1.75
C ASN A 233 -9.24 -11.91 -0.73
N TYR A 234 -9.47 -10.81 -0.03
CA TYR A 234 -10.58 -10.66 0.94
C TYR A 234 -10.63 -11.76 2.00
N GLN A 235 -9.49 -12.10 2.58
CA GLN A 235 -9.37 -13.23 3.53
C GLN A 235 -10.18 -13.02 4.81
N GLY A 236 -10.23 -11.79 5.34
CA GLY A 236 -11.08 -11.47 6.46
C GLY A 236 -12.55 -11.71 6.15
N THR A 237 -13.03 -11.25 5.00
CA THR A 237 -14.42 -11.41 4.55
C THR A 237 -14.77 -12.87 4.30
N LYS A 238 -13.89 -13.63 3.66
CA LYS A 238 -14.06 -15.08 3.46
C LYS A 238 -14.30 -15.78 4.80
N ARG A 239 -13.40 -15.56 5.77
CA ARG A 239 -13.51 -16.19 7.08
C ARG A 239 -14.78 -15.79 7.81
N TRP A 240 -15.14 -14.51 7.75
CA TRP A 240 -16.36 -14.02 8.36
C TRP A 240 -17.61 -14.72 7.82
N ILE A 241 -17.68 -14.94 6.50
CA ILE A 241 -18.79 -15.68 5.89
C ILE A 241 -18.81 -17.13 6.37
N GLU A 242 -17.65 -17.80 6.41
CA GLU A 242 -17.54 -19.19 6.87
C GLU A 242 -17.98 -19.32 8.34
N ASP A 243 -17.46 -18.47 9.23
CA ASP A 243 -17.82 -18.48 10.66
C ASP A 243 -19.32 -18.25 10.89
N ASN A 244 -19.97 -17.38 10.11
CA ASN A 244 -21.40 -17.11 10.25
C ASN A 244 -22.30 -18.17 9.60
N ILE A 245 -21.83 -18.89 8.58
CA ILE A 245 -22.59 -19.99 7.97
C ILE A 245 -22.46 -21.28 8.80
N GLU A 246 -21.30 -21.53 9.39
CA GLU A 246 -21.03 -22.74 10.19
C GLU A 246 -21.65 -22.66 11.59
N ASN A 247 -21.67 -21.47 12.22
CA ASN A 247 -22.26 -21.28 13.55
C ASN A 247 -23.78 -21.04 13.46
N GLN A 248 -24.57 -22.12 13.49
CA GLN A 248 -26.03 -22.08 13.40
C GLN A 248 -26.73 -21.35 14.57
N GLU A 249 -26.11 -21.28 15.75
CA GLU A 249 -26.72 -20.69 16.96
C GLU A 249 -26.67 -19.14 16.98
N SER A 250 -25.88 -18.50 16.12
CA SER A 250 -25.75 -17.03 16.07
C SER A 250 -25.65 -16.50 14.63
N SER A 251 -26.25 -17.20 13.66
CA SER A 251 -26.09 -16.86 12.26
C SER A 251 -26.89 -15.61 11.89
N LEU A 252 -26.21 -14.48 12.00
CA LEU A 252 -26.65 -13.18 11.48
C LEU A 252 -26.88 -13.19 9.95
N LEU A 253 -26.52 -14.28 9.26
CA LEU A 253 -26.63 -14.45 7.81
C LEU A 253 -27.74 -15.42 7.38
N THR A 254 -28.69 -15.76 8.27
CA THR A 254 -29.77 -16.71 7.94
C THR A 254 -30.76 -16.13 6.91
N ASP A 255 -31.17 -14.87 7.07
CA ASP A 255 -32.05 -14.16 6.13
C ASP A 255 -31.41 -12.85 5.66
N VAL A 256 -30.52 -12.95 4.66
CA VAL A 256 -29.80 -11.79 4.11
C VAL A 256 -30.52 -11.27 2.88
N ALA A 257 -31.02 -10.03 2.96
CA ALA A 257 -31.62 -9.33 1.84
C ALA A 257 -30.57 -9.02 0.76
N TYR A 258 -29.44 -8.43 1.16
CA TYR A 258 -28.26 -8.23 0.33
C TYR A 258 -27.05 -7.74 1.16
N VAL A 259 -25.88 -7.78 0.53
CA VAL A 259 -24.62 -7.23 1.04
C VAL A 259 -24.14 -6.09 0.15
N LEU A 260 -23.98 -4.90 0.72
CA LEU A 260 -23.40 -3.72 0.08
C LEU A 260 -21.93 -3.58 0.50
N CYS A 261 -21.00 -3.83 -0.42
CA CYS A 261 -19.57 -3.61 -0.19
C CYS A 261 -19.19 -2.19 -0.67
N LEU A 262 -18.40 -1.46 0.09
CA LEU A 262 -17.94 -0.10 -0.21
C LEU A 262 -16.44 -0.12 -0.55
N ASP A 263 -16.06 0.37 -1.72
CA ASP A 263 -14.66 0.46 -2.16
C ASP A 263 -14.40 1.78 -2.93
N SER A 264 -13.42 2.58 -2.52
CA SER A 264 -12.91 3.73 -3.32
C SER A 264 -14.00 4.71 -3.78
N LEU A 265 -14.58 5.47 -2.85
CA LEU A 265 -15.72 6.38 -3.07
C LEU A 265 -15.34 7.88 -3.08
N GLY A 266 -14.06 8.22 -3.03
CA GLY A 266 -13.59 9.57 -2.72
C GLY A 266 -13.06 10.41 -3.89
N ARG A 267 -12.81 9.80 -5.06
CA ARG A 267 -12.06 10.46 -6.14
C ARG A 267 -12.91 11.01 -7.30
N SER A 268 -13.85 10.20 -7.82
CA SER A 268 -14.61 10.52 -9.04
C SER A 268 -16.04 10.99 -8.76
N ASP A 269 -16.61 11.68 -9.75
CA ASP A 269 -18.05 11.99 -9.84
C ASP A 269 -18.87 10.85 -10.44
N ASN A 270 -18.20 9.81 -10.97
CA ASN A 270 -18.87 8.62 -11.44
C ASN A 270 -18.99 7.60 -10.30
N LEU A 271 -20.16 6.98 -10.18
CA LEU A 271 -20.41 5.87 -9.27
C LEU A 271 -20.80 4.63 -10.07
N PHE A 272 -20.13 3.53 -9.76
CA PHE A 272 -20.32 2.24 -10.39
C PHE A 272 -20.79 1.22 -9.37
N LEU A 273 -21.90 0.55 -9.68
CA LEU A 273 -22.34 -0.63 -8.94
C LEU A 273 -21.84 -1.88 -9.66
N HIS A 274 -20.86 -2.55 -9.07
CA HIS A 274 -20.29 -3.78 -9.57
C HIS A 274 -21.09 -4.98 -9.06
N VAL A 275 -21.56 -5.81 -9.99
CA VAL A 275 -22.39 -6.98 -9.69
C VAL A 275 -21.85 -8.23 -10.38
N SER A 276 -21.88 -9.34 -9.66
CA SER A 276 -21.60 -10.68 -10.21
C SER A 276 -22.81 -11.31 -10.87
N LYS A 277 -23.99 -11.02 -10.33
CA LYS A 277 -25.30 -11.45 -10.82
C LYS A 277 -26.23 -10.24 -10.75
N PRO A 278 -26.78 -9.75 -11.88
CA PRO A 278 -27.71 -8.63 -11.85
C PRO A 278 -28.92 -8.96 -10.97
N PRO A 279 -29.32 -8.04 -10.06
CA PRO A 279 -30.45 -8.29 -9.17
C PRO A 279 -31.75 -8.34 -9.98
N LYS A 280 -32.54 -9.41 -9.76
CA LYS A 280 -33.80 -9.62 -10.46
C LYS A 280 -34.86 -8.61 -9.99
N GLU A 281 -35.78 -8.25 -10.88
CA GLU A 281 -36.93 -7.41 -10.54
C GLU A 281 -37.70 -8.00 -9.35
N GLY A 282 -38.10 -7.13 -8.41
CA GLY A 282 -38.78 -7.54 -7.16
C GLY A 282 -37.86 -7.99 -6.02
N THR A 283 -36.55 -8.10 -6.23
CA THR A 283 -35.60 -8.38 -5.14
C THR A 283 -35.17 -7.10 -4.42
N ALA A 284 -34.80 -7.21 -3.14
CA ALA A 284 -34.32 -6.08 -2.33
C ALA A 284 -33.11 -5.36 -2.96
N GLY A 285 -32.20 -6.11 -3.57
CA GLY A 285 -31.05 -5.53 -4.30
C GLY A 285 -31.46 -4.72 -5.53
N HIS A 286 -32.55 -5.11 -6.23
CA HIS A 286 -33.06 -4.35 -7.37
C HIS A 286 -33.72 -3.04 -6.91
N THR A 287 -34.46 -3.08 -5.80
CA THR A 287 -35.01 -1.86 -5.18
C THR A 287 -33.90 -0.90 -4.77
N LEU A 288 -32.80 -1.39 -4.20
CA LEU A 288 -31.67 -0.50 -3.87
C LEU A 288 -31.05 0.13 -5.12
N LEU A 289 -30.83 -0.66 -6.18
CA LEU A 289 -30.29 -0.13 -7.45
C LEU A 289 -31.17 1.01 -7.99
N GLN A 290 -32.49 0.81 -8.03
CA GLN A 290 -33.44 1.84 -8.44
C GLN A 290 -33.37 3.08 -7.55
N ASN A 291 -33.32 2.89 -6.23
CA ASN A 291 -33.22 4.00 -5.28
C ASN A 291 -31.93 4.81 -5.48
N ILE A 292 -30.79 4.16 -5.73
CA ILE A 292 -29.52 4.85 -5.99
C ILE A 292 -29.61 5.67 -7.28
N GLU A 293 -30.17 5.08 -8.35
CA GLU A 293 -30.35 5.77 -9.63
C GLU A 293 -31.30 6.98 -9.49
N GLU A 294 -32.40 6.82 -8.77
CA GLU A 294 -33.36 7.89 -8.49
C GLU A 294 -32.73 9.00 -7.65
N VAL A 295 -32.07 8.68 -6.54
CA VAL A 295 -31.42 9.66 -5.65
C VAL A 295 -30.31 10.42 -6.39
N SER A 296 -29.52 9.71 -7.20
CA SER A 296 -28.46 10.35 -8.00
C SER A 296 -29.06 11.33 -8.99
N LYS A 297 -30.09 10.94 -9.76
CA LYS A 297 -30.72 11.82 -10.76
C LYS A 297 -31.49 12.99 -10.14
N SER A 298 -32.14 12.79 -9.01
CA SER A 298 -33.03 13.81 -8.40
C SER A 298 -32.28 14.84 -7.56
N PHE A 299 -31.27 14.42 -6.80
CA PHE A 299 -30.58 15.28 -5.85
C PHE A 299 -29.17 15.67 -6.31
N PHE A 300 -28.56 14.92 -7.24
CA PHE A 300 -27.14 15.07 -7.60
C PHE A 300 -26.89 14.83 -9.10
N GLU A 301 -27.42 15.70 -9.96
CA GLU A 301 -27.33 15.60 -11.43
C GLU A 301 -25.90 15.46 -11.97
N GLU A 302 -24.91 15.96 -11.23
CA GLU A 302 -23.48 15.85 -11.54
C GLU A 302 -22.94 14.40 -11.47
N VAL A 303 -23.61 13.52 -10.71
CA VAL A 303 -23.15 12.15 -10.48
C VAL A 303 -23.68 11.21 -11.56
N LYS A 304 -22.75 10.58 -12.28
CA LYS A 304 -23.10 9.55 -13.28
C LYS A 304 -23.08 8.18 -12.62
N PHE A 305 -24.26 7.59 -12.50
CA PHE A 305 -24.42 6.23 -11.99
C PHE A 305 -24.47 5.20 -13.12
N LYS A 306 -23.72 4.10 -13.00
CA LYS A 306 -23.73 2.97 -13.95
C LYS A 306 -23.61 1.64 -13.22
N MET A 307 -24.31 0.62 -13.70
CA MET A 307 -24.13 -0.76 -13.22
C MET A 307 -23.16 -1.51 -14.14
N ASN A 308 -22.12 -2.10 -13.57
CA ASN A 308 -21.14 -2.92 -14.27
C ASN A 308 -21.30 -4.39 -13.85
N HIS A 309 -21.53 -5.27 -14.82
CA HIS A 309 -21.67 -6.70 -14.58
C HIS A 309 -20.43 -7.45 -15.06
N LYS A 310 -19.79 -8.19 -14.15
CA LYS A 310 -18.68 -9.11 -14.43
C LYS A 310 -19.05 -10.48 -13.90
N LYS A 311 -18.92 -11.53 -14.73
CA LYS A 311 -19.05 -12.90 -14.23
C LYS A 311 -17.81 -13.29 -13.44
N ILE A 312 -18.00 -13.99 -12.33
CA ILE A 312 -16.90 -14.49 -11.49
C ILE A 312 -16.10 -15.52 -12.27
N ASN A 313 -14.80 -15.30 -12.39
CA ASN A 313 -13.87 -16.26 -12.95
C ASN A 313 -13.24 -17.07 -11.83
N LEU A 314 -13.63 -18.33 -11.66
CA LEU A 314 -13.10 -19.21 -10.62
C LEU A 314 -11.68 -19.72 -10.91
N ALA A 315 -11.18 -19.51 -12.13
CA ALA A 315 -9.81 -19.89 -12.50
C ALA A 315 -8.78 -18.79 -12.19
N GLU A 316 -9.23 -17.58 -11.84
CA GLU A 316 -8.35 -16.52 -11.36
C GLU A 316 -8.06 -16.73 -9.87
N ASP A 317 -6.78 -16.65 -9.48
CA ASP A 317 -6.36 -16.81 -8.08
C ASP A 317 -6.89 -15.65 -7.20
N MET A 318 -7.06 -14.47 -7.80
CA MET A 318 -7.48 -13.24 -7.13
C MET A 318 -8.86 -12.80 -7.59
N LEU A 319 -9.75 -12.55 -6.61
CA LEU A 319 -11.05 -11.97 -6.87
C LEU A 319 -10.96 -10.48 -7.16
N ALA A 320 -11.84 -9.99 -8.04
CA ALA A 320 -11.85 -8.59 -8.46
C ALA A 320 -12.39 -7.67 -7.37
N TRP A 321 -13.52 -8.06 -6.77
CA TRP A 321 -14.28 -7.23 -5.83
C TRP A 321 -14.73 -8.06 -4.62
N GLU A 322 -14.93 -7.39 -3.49
CA GLU A 322 -15.30 -8.05 -2.23
C GLU A 322 -16.63 -8.82 -2.34
N HIS A 323 -17.59 -8.31 -3.12
CA HIS A 323 -18.89 -8.96 -3.31
C HIS A 323 -18.80 -10.34 -3.98
N GLU A 324 -17.70 -10.66 -4.66
CA GLU A 324 -17.50 -11.98 -5.28
C GLU A 324 -17.42 -13.08 -4.21
N ARG A 325 -16.81 -12.81 -3.04
CA ARG A 325 -16.76 -13.76 -1.91
C ARG A 325 -18.16 -14.16 -1.42
N PHE A 326 -19.04 -13.18 -1.29
CA PHE A 326 -20.45 -13.39 -0.92
C PHE A 326 -21.21 -14.16 -2.01
N SER A 327 -20.98 -13.78 -3.27
CA SER A 327 -21.66 -14.37 -4.42
C SER A 327 -21.32 -15.85 -4.62
N ILE A 328 -20.07 -16.27 -4.31
CA ILE A 328 -19.64 -17.67 -4.30
C ILE A 328 -20.45 -18.50 -3.29
N LYS A 329 -20.73 -17.92 -2.10
CA LYS A 329 -21.57 -18.53 -1.06
C LYS A 329 -23.07 -18.29 -1.27
N ARG A 330 -23.46 -17.84 -2.47
CA ARG A 330 -24.86 -17.61 -2.90
C ARG A 330 -25.60 -16.49 -2.17
N LEU A 331 -24.88 -15.58 -1.52
CA LEU A 331 -25.45 -14.38 -0.91
C LEU A 331 -25.59 -13.27 -1.97
N PRO A 332 -26.73 -12.54 -2.05
CA PRO A 332 -26.87 -11.40 -2.94
C PRO A 332 -25.92 -10.29 -2.50
N ALA A 333 -24.99 -9.88 -3.37
CA ALA A 333 -23.98 -8.89 -3.01
C ALA A 333 -23.55 -8.03 -4.19
N PHE A 334 -23.15 -6.80 -3.91
CA PHE A 334 -22.66 -5.84 -4.89
C PHE A 334 -21.66 -4.88 -4.26
N THR A 335 -20.72 -4.38 -5.06
CA THR A 335 -19.72 -3.39 -4.62
C THR A 335 -20.01 -2.04 -5.24
N MET A 336 -20.16 -1.01 -4.40
CA MET A 336 -20.19 0.38 -4.85
C MET A 336 -18.76 0.92 -4.91
N SER A 337 -18.38 1.48 -6.06
CA SER A 337 -17.08 2.12 -6.23
C SER A 337 -17.11 3.29 -7.20
N SER A 338 -16.20 4.25 -7.04
CA SER A 338 -15.97 5.29 -8.04
C SER A 338 -15.06 4.83 -9.20
N LEU A 339 -14.48 3.63 -9.08
CA LEU A 339 -13.62 3.03 -10.11
C LEU A 339 -14.47 2.19 -11.09
N GLU A 340 -14.25 2.39 -12.39
CA GLU A 340 -14.95 1.60 -13.42
C GLU A 340 -14.47 0.15 -13.50
N SER A 341 -13.20 -0.11 -13.14
CA SER A 341 -12.59 -1.44 -13.22
C SER A 341 -11.70 -1.72 -12.02
N HIS A 342 -11.71 -2.97 -11.55
CA HIS A 342 -10.84 -3.45 -10.47
C HIS A 342 -9.36 -3.43 -10.84
N LYS A 343 -9.04 -3.35 -12.15
CA LYS A 343 -7.67 -3.28 -12.68
C LYS A 343 -7.10 -1.86 -12.71
N ASN A 344 -7.84 -0.86 -12.24
CA ASN A 344 -7.33 0.50 -12.20
C ASN A 344 -6.10 0.55 -11.28
N PRO A 345 -4.93 1.03 -11.76
CA PRO A 345 -3.70 1.09 -10.96
C PRO A 345 -3.84 1.94 -9.69
N ASP A 346 -4.76 2.89 -9.67
CA ASP A 346 -5.07 3.71 -8.50
C ASP A 346 -5.44 2.88 -7.25
N ARG A 347 -5.97 1.68 -7.47
CA ARG A 347 -6.42 0.76 -6.42
C ARG A 347 -5.28 0.07 -5.66
N THR A 348 -4.06 0.11 -6.19
CA THR A 348 -2.88 -0.62 -5.70
C THR A 348 -1.62 0.23 -5.73
N SER A 349 -1.75 1.56 -5.65
CA SER A 349 -0.64 2.50 -5.83
C SER A 349 -0.21 3.16 -4.51
N ILE A 350 1.11 3.39 -4.33
CA ILE A 350 1.63 4.20 -3.23
C ILE A 350 1.28 5.69 -3.36
N LEU A 351 0.83 6.11 -4.56
CA LEU A 351 0.38 7.48 -4.84
C LEU A 351 -0.94 7.84 -4.15
N ASP A 352 -1.65 6.84 -3.61
CA ASP A 352 -2.93 7.05 -2.95
C ASP A 352 -2.76 7.62 -1.53
N LYS A 353 -2.47 8.93 -1.50
CA LYS A 353 -2.31 9.77 -0.31
C LYS A 353 -3.57 10.58 -0.04
N ARG A 354 -3.61 11.31 1.08
CA ARG A 354 -4.77 12.13 1.51
C ARG A 354 -5.36 13.00 0.40
N ASP A 355 -4.51 13.67 -0.38
CA ASP A 355 -4.96 14.63 -1.41
C ASP A 355 -5.61 13.95 -2.63
N SER A 356 -5.58 12.62 -2.72
CA SER A 356 -6.29 11.87 -3.77
C SER A 356 -7.81 11.86 -3.56
N VAL A 357 -8.27 12.13 -2.33
CA VAL A 357 -9.67 12.10 -1.93
C VAL A 357 -10.20 13.52 -1.74
N GLU A 358 -11.28 13.83 -2.44
CA GLU A 358 -11.96 15.10 -2.27
C GLU A 358 -13.10 14.95 -1.26
N VAL A 359 -13.01 15.65 -0.12
CA VAL A 359 -13.96 15.52 0.99
C VAL A 359 -15.40 15.86 0.57
N SER A 360 -15.59 16.83 -0.33
CA SER A 360 -16.90 17.18 -0.92
C SER A 360 -17.53 15.98 -1.64
N LYS A 361 -16.77 15.36 -2.54
CA LYS A 361 -17.22 14.21 -3.33
C LYS A 361 -17.50 13.01 -2.43
N LEU A 362 -16.62 12.72 -1.46
CA LEU A 362 -16.85 11.65 -0.51
C LEU A 362 -18.13 11.89 0.31
N THR A 363 -18.32 13.09 0.86
CA THR A 363 -19.52 13.45 1.64
C THR A 363 -20.79 13.29 0.79
N ARG A 364 -20.77 13.76 -0.46
CA ARG A 364 -21.87 13.58 -1.42
C ARG A 364 -22.16 12.11 -1.68
N ASN A 365 -21.14 11.31 -1.96
CA ASN A 365 -21.30 9.89 -2.28
C ASN A 365 -21.83 9.11 -1.07
N ILE A 366 -21.41 9.45 0.15
CA ILE A 366 -21.97 8.92 1.40
C ILE A 366 -23.44 9.31 1.55
N GLN A 367 -23.79 10.57 1.25
CA GLN A 367 -25.17 11.04 1.31
C GLN A 367 -26.07 10.27 0.34
N ILE A 368 -25.61 10.04 -0.91
CA ILE A 368 -26.36 9.26 -1.91
C ILE A 368 -26.63 7.85 -1.38
N LEU A 369 -25.61 7.19 -0.81
CA LEU A 369 -25.75 5.85 -0.23
C LEU A 369 -26.68 5.83 0.97
N ALA A 370 -26.57 6.82 1.86
CA ALA A 370 -27.41 6.95 3.04
C ALA A 370 -28.89 7.09 2.63
N GLU A 371 -29.20 8.04 1.75
CA GLU A 371 -30.57 8.28 1.26
C GLU A 371 -31.13 7.06 0.51
N ALA A 372 -30.34 6.41 -0.34
CA ALA A 372 -30.80 5.23 -1.07
C ALA A 372 -31.09 4.03 -0.14
N LEU A 373 -30.24 3.81 0.86
CA LEU A 373 -30.44 2.80 1.90
C LEU A 373 -31.67 3.14 2.75
N ALA A 374 -31.84 4.39 3.16
CA ALA A 374 -33.00 4.82 3.95
C ALA A 374 -34.30 4.67 3.16
N LYS A 375 -34.33 5.07 1.88
CA LYS A 375 -35.48 4.86 1.00
C LYS A 375 -35.87 3.38 0.94
N HIS A 376 -34.90 2.47 0.92
CA HIS A 376 -35.15 1.03 0.93
C HIS A 376 -35.67 0.54 2.30
N VAL A 377 -34.94 0.85 3.38
CA VAL A 377 -35.21 0.35 4.74
C VAL A 377 -36.56 0.85 5.29
N TYR A 378 -36.97 2.07 4.93
CA TYR A 378 -38.23 2.68 5.37
C TYR A 378 -39.36 2.61 4.33
N ASN A 379 -39.12 1.96 3.19
CA ASN A 379 -40.08 1.86 2.08
C ASN A 379 -40.64 3.23 1.64
N LEU A 380 -39.76 4.20 1.45
CA LEU A 380 -40.11 5.59 1.08
C LEU A 380 -40.17 5.80 -0.44
N THR A 381 -40.23 4.73 -1.23
CA THR A 381 -40.23 4.78 -2.71
C THR A 381 -41.41 5.61 -3.27
N SER A 382 -42.51 5.76 -2.52
CA SER A 382 -43.65 6.60 -2.91
C SER A 382 -43.48 8.10 -2.62
N GLN A 383 -42.48 8.50 -1.84
CA GLN A 383 -42.23 9.88 -1.42
C GLN A 383 -40.95 10.43 -2.08
N GLY A 384 -40.94 10.46 -3.42
CA GLY A 384 -39.73 10.64 -4.24
C GLY A 384 -38.80 11.81 -3.86
N ASN A 385 -39.35 12.94 -3.41
CA ASN A 385 -38.56 14.14 -3.07
C ASN A 385 -38.18 14.26 -1.57
N LEU A 386 -38.51 13.27 -0.74
CA LEU A 386 -38.15 13.31 0.67
C LEU A 386 -36.65 13.01 0.85
N ARG A 387 -35.93 13.96 1.45
CA ARG A 387 -34.53 13.82 1.87
C ARG A 387 -34.48 13.60 3.38
N LEU A 388 -34.21 12.37 3.80
CA LEU A 388 -34.27 11.98 5.22
C LEU A 388 -33.11 12.57 6.01
N PHE A 389 -31.91 12.57 5.43
CA PHE A 389 -30.70 13.07 6.07
C PHE A 389 -30.47 14.52 5.69
N SER A 390 -31.36 15.39 6.16
CA SER A 390 -31.25 16.84 6.06
C SER A 390 -31.06 17.48 7.43
N GLU A 391 -30.53 18.70 7.45
CA GLU A 391 -30.32 19.50 8.67
C GLU A 391 -29.53 18.74 9.75
N GLY A 392 -30.13 18.49 10.93
CA GLY A 392 -29.46 17.85 12.07
C GLY A 392 -29.06 16.37 11.87
N LEU A 393 -29.51 15.75 10.78
CA LEU A 393 -29.21 14.36 10.40
C LEU A 393 -28.29 14.26 9.17
N GLU A 394 -27.64 15.35 8.75
CA GLU A 394 -26.74 15.32 7.60
C GLU A 394 -25.43 14.55 7.84
N VAL A 395 -24.77 14.19 6.74
CA VAL A 395 -23.40 13.69 6.75
C VAL A 395 -22.47 14.81 7.21
N GLN A 396 -21.71 14.55 8.28
CA GLN A 396 -20.87 15.58 8.90
C GLN A 396 -19.53 15.67 8.16
N LYS A 397 -19.37 16.71 7.33
CA LYS A 397 -18.14 16.93 6.55
C LYS A 397 -16.88 17.01 7.41
N ASP A 398 -16.97 17.62 8.60
CA ASP A 398 -15.84 17.75 9.52
C ASP A 398 -15.39 16.39 10.07
N LEU A 399 -16.35 15.48 10.34
CA LEU A 399 -16.08 14.13 10.81
C LEU A 399 -15.44 13.28 9.70
N VAL A 400 -15.94 13.40 8.47
CA VAL A 400 -15.34 12.78 7.27
C VAL A 400 -13.90 13.25 7.09
N SER A 401 -13.64 14.55 7.22
CA SER A 401 -12.29 15.13 7.12
C SER A 401 -11.35 14.65 8.24
N ALA A 402 -11.85 14.57 9.48
CA ALA A 402 -11.11 14.08 10.63
C ALA A 402 -10.70 12.60 10.44
N TRP A 403 -11.64 11.75 10.01
CA TRP A 403 -11.35 10.35 9.71
C TRP A 403 -10.39 10.18 8.54
N LEU A 404 -10.54 10.97 7.48
CA LEU A 404 -9.61 10.94 6.36
C LEU A 404 -8.19 11.28 6.83
N THR A 405 -8.04 12.30 7.68
CA THR A 405 -6.74 12.67 8.26
C THR A 405 -6.17 11.54 9.12
N GLN A 406 -7.00 10.90 9.94
CA GLN A 406 -6.58 9.80 10.80
C GLN A 406 -6.16 8.55 10.02
N LEU A 407 -6.96 8.13 9.03
CA LEU A 407 -6.70 6.96 8.20
C LEU A 407 -5.51 7.15 7.27
N THR A 408 -5.15 8.40 6.98
CA THR A 408 -3.99 8.73 6.13
C THR A 408 -2.72 9.07 6.90
N ALA A 409 -2.77 9.13 8.23
CA ALA A 409 -1.62 9.45 9.07
C ALA A 409 -0.53 8.36 9.08
N LYS A 410 -0.90 7.10 8.85
CA LYS A 410 0.01 5.95 8.81
C LYS A 410 -0.32 5.03 7.64
N SER A 411 0.67 4.25 7.21
CA SER A 411 0.44 3.19 6.23
C SER A 411 -0.48 2.11 6.79
N ARG A 412 -1.35 1.56 5.94
CA ARG A 412 -2.35 0.54 6.26
C ARG A 412 -2.18 -0.74 5.46
N ALA A 413 -0.95 -1.05 5.04
CA ALA A 413 -0.63 -2.36 4.51
C ALA A 413 -0.97 -3.45 5.54
N THR A 414 -1.58 -4.55 5.11
CA THR A 414 -2.03 -5.63 6.02
C THR A 414 -0.90 -6.14 6.91
N GLN A 415 0.34 -6.22 6.42
CA GLN A 415 1.48 -6.70 7.20
C GLN A 415 1.83 -5.80 8.40
N LEU A 416 1.42 -4.53 8.36
CA LEU A 416 1.64 -3.56 9.45
C LEU A 416 0.51 -3.58 10.49
N LEU A 417 -0.64 -4.16 10.14
CA LEU A 417 -1.85 -4.14 10.94
C LEU A 417 -1.94 -5.39 11.81
N HIS A 418 -1.04 -5.47 12.79
CA HIS A 418 -1.10 -6.51 13.82
C HIS A 418 -2.36 -6.37 14.68
N LYS A 419 -2.70 -7.42 15.45
CA LYS A 419 -3.86 -7.43 16.34
C LYS A 419 -3.88 -6.20 17.27
N ASP A 420 -2.78 -5.86 17.92
CA ASP A 420 -2.83 -4.76 18.90
C ASP A 420 -2.59 -3.37 18.27
N HIS A 421 -2.76 -3.23 16.95
CA HIS A 421 -2.57 -1.98 16.26
C HIS A 421 -3.64 -0.95 16.64
N HIS A 422 -3.20 0.26 17.01
CA HIS A 422 -4.06 1.34 17.52
C HIS A 422 -5.25 1.67 16.60
N LEU A 423 -5.06 1.65 15.28
CA LEU A 423 -6.14 1.86 14.31
C LEU A 423 -7.33 0.92 14.55
N LEU A 424 -7.07 -0.36 14.84
CA LEU A 424 -8.13 -1.34 15.04
C LEU A 424 -8.91 -1.05 16.32
N SER A 425 -8.23 -0.65 17.39
CA SER A 425 -8.86 -0.20 18.63
C SER A 425 -9.71 1.05 18.39
N THR A 426 -9.22 2.05 17.64
CA THR A 426 -10.01 3.25 17.36
C THR A 426 -11.25 2.96 16.51
N LEU A 427 -11.13 2.08 15.51
CA LEU A 427 -12.27 1.65 14.70
C LEU A 427 -13.30 0.90 15.56
N GLU A 428 -12.85 0.01 16.44
CA GLU A 428 -13.69 -0.73 17.38
C GLU A 428 -14.40 0.19 18.37
N GLU A 429 -13.70 1.13 19.00
CA GLU A 429 -14.28 2.12 19.92
C GLU A 429 -15.31 3.01 19.22
N THR A 430 -15.03 3.41 17.98
CA THR A 430 -15.95 4.22 17.18
C THR A 430 -17.20 3.44 16.81
N MET A 431 -17.05 2.19 16.38
CA MET A 431 -18.19 1.31 16.12
C MET A 431 -19.00 1.08 17.41
N ASN A 432 -18.35 0.87 18.56
CA ASN A 432 -19.01 0.68 19.85
C ASN A 432 -19.85 1.88 20.28
N ARG A 433 -19.48 3.10 19.84
CA ARG A 433 -20.24 4.31 20.13
C ARG A 433 -21.60 4.34 19.42
N TYR A 434 -21.72 3.69 18.26
CA TYR A 434 -22.90 3.78 17.39
C TYR A 434 -23.65 2.46 17.24
N LEU A 435 -22.98 1.32 17.39
CA LEU A 435 -23.50 -0.01 17.13
C LEU A 435 -23.57 -0.84 18.41
N LYS A 436 -24.34 -1.93 18.37
CA LYS A 436 -24.45 -2.90 19.46
C LYS A 436 -23.59 -4.13 19.20
N ASP A 437 -23.15 -4.76 20.28
CA ASP A 437 -22.32 -5.97 20.33
C ASP A 437 -21.18 -5.97 19.31
N VAL A 438 -20.35 -4.92 19.35
CA VAL A 438 -19.18 -4.89 18.48
C VAL A 438 -18.22 -5.98 18.91
N LYS A 439 -17.92 -6.87 17.97
CA LYS A 439 -17.05 -8.02 18.19
C LYS A 439 -15.86 -7.94 17.27
N ARG A 440 -14.71 -8.23 17.85
CA ARG A 440 -13.45 -8.36 17.15
C ARG A 440 -13.13 -9.84 16.94
N SER A 441 -13.13 -10.29 15.70
CA SER A 441 -12.73 -11.66 15.35
C SER A 441 -11.35 -11.66 14.69
N THR A 442 -10.49 -12.60 15.09
CA THR A 442 -9.13 -12.70 14.54
C THR A 442 -8.96 -14.03 13.84
N LEU A 443 -8.65 -13.97 12.55
CA LEU A 443 -8.28 -15.09 11.70
C LEU A 443 -6.78 -15.34 11.81
N LYS A 444 -6.40 -16.62 11.88
CA LYS A 444 -5.03 -17.10 11.68
C LYS A 444 -5.01 -17.98 10.43
N ALA A 445 -3.93 -17.92 9.65
CA ALA A 445 -3.72 -18.87 8.58
C ALA A 445 -3.60 -20.31 9.16
N ASP A 446 -4.04 -21.31 8.40
CA ASP A 446 -3.80 -22.71 8.76
C ASP A 446 -2.29 -22.99 8.71
N LYS A 447 -1.78 -23.73 9.68
CA LYS A 447 -0.36 -24.11 9.75
C LYS A 447 0.04 -25.16 8.72
N ARG A 448 -0.90 -25.98 8.26
CA ARG A 448 -0.62 -27.08 7.32
C ARG A 448 -0.72 -26.61 5.86
N ASP A 449 -1.69 -25.75 5.57
CA ASP A 449 -1.91 -25.20 4.24
C ASP A 449 -2.27 -23.71 4.34
N PRO A 450 -1.27 -22.84 4.57
CA PRO A 450 -1.50 -21.41 4.74
C PRO A 450 -1.92 -20.77 3.42
N GLU A 451 -3.15 -20.25 3.37
CA GLU A 451 -3.64 -19.50 2.20
C GLU A 451 -2.88 -18.19 1.97
N PHE A 452 -2.30 -17.63 3.04
CA PHE A 452 -1.43 -16.47 2.98
C PHE A 452 -0.29 -16.62 4.00
N ILE A 453 0.90 -16.14 3.63
CA ILE A 453 2.04 -15.98 4.54
C ILE A 453 2.58 -14.57 4.37
N PHE A 454 2.75 -13.87 5.48
CA PHE A 454 3.45 -12.59 5.49
C PHE A 454 4.85 -12.75 6.04
N TYR A 455 5.68 -11.76 5.79
CA TYR A 455 7.05 -11.74 6.26
C TYR A 455 7.30 -10.53 7.15
N ASP A 456 8.29 -10.63 8.04
CA ASP A 456 8.72 -9.51 8.86
C ASP A 456 9.58 -8.50 8.06
N GLY A 457 9.81 -7.33 8.66
CA GLY A 457 10.61 -6.27 8.04
C GLY A 457 9.94 -5.66 6.81
N SER A 458 8.99 -4.77 7.03
CA SER A 458 8.33 -3.96 5.98
C SER A 458 8.96 -2.57 5.81
N GLN A 459 9.74 -2.13 6.81
CA GLN A 459 10.47 -0.87 6.84
C GLN A 459 11.89 -1.15 7.33
N TYR A 460 12.87 -0.55 6.65
CA TYR A 460 14.29 -0.75 6.96
C TYR A 460 15.02 0.58 6.96
N VAL A 461 16.08 0.66 7.77
CA VAL A 461 17.01 1.79 7.75
C VAL A 461 18.23 1.38 6.92
N MET A 462 18.44 2.09 5.80
CA MET A 462 19.61 1.91 4.95
C MET A 462 20.65 2.97 5.28
N SER A 463 21.86 2.54 5.60
CA SER A 463 23.01 3.42 5.87
C SER A 463 23.94 3.46 4.66
N ALA A 464 24.34 4.65 4.24
CA ALA A 464 25.34 4.84 3.18
C ALA A 464 26.68 5.22 3.82
N TYR A 465 27.69 4.35 3.66
CA TYR A 465 29.04 4.60 4.14
C TYR A 465 29.93 5.04 2.99
N ASN A 466 30.68 6.12 3.16
CA ASN A 466 31.72 6.51 2.22
C ASN A 466 32.97 5.66 2.49
N VAL A 467 33.35 4.85 1.50
CA VAL A 467 34.45 3.90 1.58
C VAL A 467 35.44 4.18 0.46
N LYS A 468 36.73 4.11 0.78
CA LYS A 468 37.79 4.23 -0.22
C LYS A 468 37.95 2.93 -1.00
N PRO A 469 38.10 2.98 -2.34
CA PRO A 469 38.29 1.78 -3.15
C PRO A 469 39.59 1.05 -2.79
N ALA A 470 39.62 -0.28 -2.95
CA ALA A 470 40.81 -1.09 -2.67
C ALA A 470 42.05 -0.66 -3.48
N ILE A 471 41.86 0.01 -4.62
CA ILE A 471 42.94 0.59 -5.43
C ILE A 471 43.72 1.66 -4.64
N PHE A 472 43.06 2.38 -3.72
CA PHE A 472 43.71 3.36 -2.86
C PHE A 472 44.83 2.72 -2.02
N ASP A 473 44.63 1.49 -1.54
CA ASP A 473 45.65 0.77 -0.76
C ASP A 473 46.89 0.45 -1.61
N LEU A 474 46.72 0.24 -2.93
CA LEU A 474 47.85 0.07 -3.85
C LEU A 474 48.65 1.36 -4.00
N PHE A 475 48.00 2.51 -4.10
CA PHE A 475 48.67 3.82 -4.11
C PHE A 475 49.36 4.12 -2.79
N LEU A 476 48.73 3.76 -1.66
CA LEU A 476 49.33 3.87 -0.34
C LEU A 476 50.57 2.99 -0.23
N ALA A 477 50.50 1.73 -0.69
CA ALA A 477 51.63 0.81 -0.71
C ALA A 477 52.77 1.34 -1.59
N ALA A 478 52.46 1.84 -2.80
CA ALA A 478 53.45 2.47 -3.67
C ALA A 478 54.10 3.70 -3.02
N GLY A 479 53.31 4.53 -2.32
CA GLY A 479 53.79 5.67 -1.55
C GLY A 479 54.72 5.25 -0.40
N ILE A 480 54.37 4.19 0.34
CA ILE A 480 55.22 3.63 1.41
C ILE A 480 56.53 3.11 0.84
N VAL A 481 56.50 2.37 -0.27
CA VAL A 481 57.71 1.85 -0.94
C VAL A 481 58.59 3.00 -1.42
N ALA A 482 58.01 4.03 -2.05
CA ALA A 482 58.76 5.20 -2.50
C ALA A 482 59.38 5.98 -1.32
N TYR A 483 58.65 6.13 -0.22
CA TYR A 483 59.13 6.76 1.01
C TYR A 483 60.31 5.97 1.61
N LEU A 484 60.16 4.66 1.79
CA LEU A 484 61.23 3.80 2.31
C LEU A 484 62.44 3.78 1.38
N GLY A 485 62.22 3.78 0.07
CA GLY A 485 63.28 3.90 -0.94
C GLY A 485 64.04 5.23 -0.83
N MET A 486 63.34 6.35 -0.69
CA MET A 486 63.96 7.66 -0.46
C MET A 486 64.76 7.68 0.85
N VAL A 487 64.20 7.17 1.95
CA VAL A 487 64.90 7.09 3.24
C VAL A 487 66.16 6.23 3.12
N TYR A 488 66.07 5.08 2.46
CA TYR A 488 67.22 4.20 2.22
C TYR A 488 68.31 4.90 1.40
N LEU A 489 67.95 5.61 0.32
CA LEU A 489 68.89 6.38 -0.49
C LEU A 489 69.54 7.52 0.30
N VAL A 490 68.77 8.23 1.13
CA VAL A 490 69.29 9.28 2.01
C VAL A 490 70.28 8.70 3.03
N VAL A 491 69.98 7.56 3.64
CA VAL A 491 70.89 6.90 4.59
C VAL A 491 72.16 6.39 3.90
N GLN A 492 72.05 5.81 2.71
CA GLN A 492 73.21 5.30 1.96
C GLN A 492 74.12 6.43 1.48
N ASN A 493 73.53 7.53 1.01
CA ASN A 493 74.25 8.72 0.56
C ASN A 493 74.64 9.66 1.70
N PHE A 494 74.24 9.38 2.95
CA PHE A 494 74.60 10.18 4.13
C PHE A 494 76.12 10.33 4.31
N SER A 495 76.89 9.31 3.91
CA SER A 495 78.36 9.35 3.89
C SER A 495 78.94 10.29 2.83
N TYR A 496 78.30 10.38 1.66
CA TYR A 496 78.65 11.34 0.60
C TYR A 496 78.23 12.77 0.98
N ASP A 497 77.06 12.93 1.61
CA ASP A 497 76.58 14.22 2.10
C ASP A 497 77.46 14.76 3.23
N LEU A 498 77.93 13.90 4.16
CA LEU A 498 78.91 14.27 5.18
C LEU A 498 80.24 14.74 4.56
N PHE A 499 80.72 14.04 3.53
CA PHE A 499 81.95 14.40 2.81
C PHE A 499 81.83 15.74 2.10
N TYR A 500 80.68 16.06 1.49
CA TYR A 500 80.45 17.37 0.88
C TYR A 500 80.33 18.50 1.92
N VAL A 501 79.74 18.23 3.09
CA VAL A 501 79.67 19.19 4.19
C VAL A 501 81.06 19.45 4.79
N GLU A 502 81.88 18.43 5.04
CA GLU A 502 83.27 18.60 5.49
C GLU A 502 84.10 19.43 4.48
N LYS A 503 83.91 19.17 3.18
CA LYS A 503 84.61 19.89 2.11
C LYS A 503 84.12 21.34 1.94
N ALA A 504 82.83 21.60 2.20
CA ALA A 504 82.28 22.96 2.21
C ALA A 504 82.76 23.77 3.43
N VAL A 505 82.87 23.14 4.60
CA VAL A 505 83.43 23.75 5.82
C VAL A 505 84.93 24.06 5.64
N GLN A 506 85.70 23.18 4.99
CA GLN A 506 87.12 23.43 4.67
C GLN A 506 87.34 24.57 3.65
N ASN A 507 86.35 24.86 2.79
CA ASN A 507 86.43 25.97 1.83
C ASN A 507 85.94 27.33 2.41
N THR A 508 85.40 27.35 3.63
CA THR A 508 84.95 28.58 4.32
C THR A 508 85.86 29.03 5.47
N THR A 509 86.86 28.21 5.82
CA THR A 509 88.04 28.58 6.63
C THR A 509 89.21 28.93 5.72
#